data_AF-A0A6J4NT58-F1
#
_entry.id   AF-A0A6J4NT58-F1
#
_cell.length_a   1.000
_cell.length_b   1.000
_cell.length_c   1.000
_cell.angle_alpha   90.00
_cell.angle_beta   90.00
_cell.angle_gamma   90.00
#
_symmetry.space_group_name_H-M   'P 1'
#
loop_
_entity.id
_entity.type
_entity.pdbx_description
1 polymer ?
#
loop_
_entity_poly.entity_id
_entity_poly.type
_entity_poly.pdbx_seq_one_letter_code
_entity_poly.pdbx_strand_id
1 'polypeptide(L)'
;MIFHKYAQSPAIFSSFSGTLFSLILLSSPAVVFAHAGHGDEFHQSGETTQVPAVISVDAETSKRIGIKVESVKAQRLAVGIKTTGQIETLPNQKVEVRAPVSGTAVELLVKPGDKVSKGQPVAVLSSAELGQLRVESIAKRAEAEGDLQQAQADFKLAQENYDRQLQISAAEIAQAQTQLAAVTKQYQQEQELVNKRSVVQAAKENYQRQVEIAQAEIARAETELTVAKEQFERDKELAASGAIARRTMLESQAHFAEAKATVAKAKSRPEVIKAETEIKQAEVDLPMRELRESQGRVAEAKAQLTRAQSRREVLEAENQLKRAKTAVEVAQS
;
A
#
# COMPACT_ATOMS: atom_id res chain seq x y z
N MET A 1 52.03 -15.15 39.90
CA MET A 1 52.51 -14.08 40.80
C MET A 1 51.28 -13.44 41.43
N ILE A 2 51.16 -13.49 42.78
CA ILE A 2 50.37 -12.59 43.66
C ILE A 2 48.87 -12.39 43.28
N PHE A 3 47.91 -13.16 43.82
CA PHE A 3 47.19 -12.97 45.11
C PHE A 3 46.36 -11.68 45.26
N HIS A 4 45.06 -11.82 45.56
CA HIS A 4 44.34 -11.37 46.78
C HIS A 4 42.85 -11.80 46.64
N LYS A 5 42.37 -12.85 47.33
CA LYS A 5 41.92 -12.99 48.74
C LYS A 5 40.56 -12.34 49.09
N TYR A 6 39.68 -13.19 49.61
CA TYR A 6 38.41 -12.91 50.28
C TYR A 6 38.53 -12.10 51.59
N ALA A 7 37.48 -11.35 51.92
CA ALA A 7 37.01 -11.01 53.28
C ALA A 7 35.47 -10.82 53.16
N GLN A 8 34.56 -11.57 53.82
CA GLN A 8 34.22 -11.60 55.26
C GLN A 8 34.05 -10.18 55.85
N SER A 9 32.88 -9.75 56.34
CA SER A 9 32.21 -10.25 57.56
C SER A 9 30.73 -9.76 57.67
N PRO A 10 29.96 -10.05 58.76
CA PRO A 10 28.50 -10.25 58.65
C PRO A 10 27.61 -9.11 59.18
N ALA A 11 26.31 -9.21 58.90
CA ALA A 11 25.25 -8.44 59.56
C ALA A 11 24.29 -9.38 60.31
N ILE A 12 24.02 -9.05 61.58
CA ILE A 12 23.19 -9.81 62.53
C ILE A 12 21.96 -8.97 62.88
N PHE A 13 20.75 -9.47 62.61
CA PHE A 13 19.49 -9.14 63.28
C PHE A 13 18.54 -10.35 63.02
N SER A 14 18.07 -11.18 63.95
CA SER A 14 17.52 -11.03 65.32
C SER A 14 16.04 -10.61 65.37
N SER A 15 15.15 -11.59 65.56
CA SER A 15 13.79 -11.50 66.14
C SER A 15 13.38 -12.97 66.43
N PHE A 16 13.49 -13.55 67.62
CA PHE A 16 12.91 -13.23 68.94
C PHE A 16 11.42 -13.62 69.06
N SER A 17 11.09 -14.26 70.19
CA SER A 17 9.77 -14.77 70.63
C SER A 17 9.25 -16.04 69.90
N GLY A 18 8.75 -17.08 70.60
CA GLY A 18 8.76 -17.31 72.05
C GLY A 18 7.64 -18.24 72.55
N THR A 19 8.00 -19.33 73.25
CA THR A 19 7.22 -20.09 74.26
C THR A 19 8.20 -21.09 74.90
N LEU A 20 8.80 -20.87 76.06
CA LEU A 20 8.27 -20.84 77.43
C LEU A 20 7.91 -22.23 78.02
N PHE A 21 8.54 -22.53 79.17
CA PHE A 21 8.09 -23.36 80.30
C PHE A 21 8.54 -24.83 80.49
N SER A 22 8.68 -25.21 81.77
CA SER A 22 9.10 -26.51 82.36
C SER A 22 10.57 -26.90 82.09
N LEU A 23 11.57 -26.61 82.92
CA LEU A 23 11.70 -26.40 84.38
C LEU A 23 11.61 -27.69 85.25
N ILE A 24 12.79 -28.24 85.56
CA ILE A 24 13.22 -28.86 86.84
C ILE A 24 12.36 -30.01 87.41
N LEU A 25 12.94 -31.23 87.48
CA LEU A 25 13.21 -31.88 88.78
C LEU A 25 14.17 -33.09 88.71
N LEU A 26 14.91 -33.24 89.80
CA LEU A 26 15.91 -34.26 90.10
C LEU A 26 15.28 -35.60 90.56
N SER A 27 15.98 -36.70 90.27
CA SER A 27 16.10 -37.94 91.07
C SER A 27 14.87 -38.58 91.76
N SER A 28 14.51 -39.81 91.33
CA SER A 28 14.62 -41.05 92.14
C SER A 28 14.06 -42.28 91.39
N PRO A 29 14.62 -43.49 91.56
CA PRO A 29 14.08 -44.70 90.92
C PRO A 29 12.96 -45.32 91.76
N ALA A 30 11.85 -45.71 91.12
CA ALA A 30 10.79 -46.50 91.76
C ALA A 30 10.74 -47.90 91.13
N VAL A 31 10.99 -48.92 91.96
CA VAL A 31 10.88 -50.33 91.61
C VAL A 31 9.39 -50.71 91.56
N VAL A 32 8.95 -51.37 90.48
CA VAL A 32 7.62 -51.99 90.43
C VAL A 32 7.75 -53.49 90.20
N PHE A 33 7.67 -54.19 91.33
CA PHE A 33 7.16 -55.55 91.55
C PHE A 33 6.83 -56.42 90.33
N ALA A 34 7.55 -57.53 90.22
CA ALA A 34 7.02 -58.76 89.63
C ALA A 34 5.79 -59.23 90.43
N HIS A 35 4.72 -59.64 89.74
CA HIS A 35 3.57 -60.29 90.37
C HIS A 35 3.83 -61.78 90.64
N ALA A 36 3.16 -62.30 91.67
CA ALA A 36 3.39 -63.64 92.19
C ALA A 36 2.88 -64.75 91.27
N GLY A 37 3.73 -65.77 91.07
CA GLY A 37 3.32 -67.12 90.70
C GLY A 37 3.73 -68.07 91.81
N HIS A 38 2.77 -68.67 92.52
CA HIS A 38 3.03 -69.66 93.56
C HIS A 38 3.40 -71.03 92.98
N GLY A 39 4.22 -71.76 93.71
CA GLY A 39 4.73 -73.08 93.39
C GLY A 39 5.43 -73.69 94.60
N ASP A 40 4.73 -73.65 95.73
CA ASP A 40 5.06 -74.37 96.96
C ASP A 40 5.13 -75.89 96.70
N GLU A 41 6.34 -76.43 96.64
CA GLU A 41 6.63 -77.83 96.97
C GLU A 41 7.88 -77.85 97.89
N PHE A 42 7.91 -78.74 98.89
CA PHE A 42 9.02 -79.01 99.84
C PHE A 42 9.14 -78.19 101.16
N HIS A 43 8.08 -78.22 101.98
CA HIS A 43 8.16 -78.38 103.45
C HIS A 43 7.06 -79.40 103.82
N GLN A 44 7.17 -80.43 104.67
CA GLN A 44 8.08 -80.87 105.75
C GLN A 44 8.11 -82.44 105.74
N SER A 45 8.79 -83.24 106.57
CA SER A 45 9.76 -83.09 107.68
C SER A 45 10.36 -84.49 108.02
N GLY A 46 11.60 -84.57 108.51
CA GLY A 46 12.16 -85.81 109.13
C GLY A 46 13.65 -86.06 108.85
N GLU A 47 14.46 -85.98 109.91
CA GLU A 47 15.84 -86.49 110.08
C GLU A 47 16.95 -86.21 109.02
N THR A 48 17.89 -85.33 109.43
CA THR A 48 19.36 -85.35 109.20
C THR A 48 19.94 -85.54 107.78
N THR A 49 20.51 -84.47 107.21
CA THR A 49 21.83 -84.45 106.49
C THR A 49 22.42 -83.02 106.54
N GLN A 50 23.74 -82.87 106.39
CA GLN A 50 24.53 -81.67 106.73
C GLN A 50 25.14 -80.90 105.52
N VAL A 51 25.29 -79.56 105.67
CA VAL A 51 26.40 -78.69 105.15
C VAL A 51 26.42 -78.37 103.62
N PRO A 52 27.04 -77.27 103.11
CA PRO A 52 27.61 -76.03 103.71
C PRO A 52 26.79 -74.76 103.34
N ALA A 53 26.82 -73.62 104.05
CA ALA A 53 27.93 -72.74 104.46
C ALA A 53 28.69 -72.06 103.30
N VAL A 54 28.95 -70.75 103.42
CA VAL A 54 29.75 -69.98 102.44
C VAL A 54 31.17 -70.54 102.38
N ILE A 55 31.60 -70.99 101.20
CA ILE A 55 32.95 -71.52 100.99
C ILE A 55 33.93 -70.34 100.92
N SER A 56 34.53 -69.99 102.06
CA SER A 56 35.62 -69.02 102.13
C SER A 56 36.93 -69.66 101.64
N VAL A 57 37.39 -69.24 100.47
CA VAL A 57 38.66 -69.70 99.89
C VAL A 57 39.80 -68.79 100.39
N ASP A 58 40.84 -69.38 100.98
CA ASP A 58 42.00 -68.62 101.44
C ASP A 58 42.86 -68.07 100.29
N ALA A 59 43.72 -67.10 100.60
CA ALA A 59 44.51 -66.37 99.61
C ALA A 59 45.54 -67.23 98.85
N GLU A 60 46.06 -68.32 99.43
CA GLU A 60 46.92 -69.26 98.71
C GLU A 60 46.12 -70.18 97.79
N THR A 61 44.98 -70.70 98.28
CA THR A 61 44.15 -71.60 97.48
C THR A 61 43.62 -70.87 96.25
N SER A 62 43.07 -69.65 96.39
CA SER A 62 42.58 -68.83 95.26
C SER A 62 43.63 -68.63 94.15
N LYS A 63 44.91 -68.50 94.53
CA LYS A 63 46.03 -68.33 93.61
C LYS A 63 46.39 -69.62 92.84
N ARG A 64 46.12 -70.79 93.44
CA ARG A 64 46.43 -72.13 92.90
C ARG A 64 45.43 -72.61 91.85
N ILE A 65 44.17 -72.20 91.96
CA ILE A 65 43.08 -72.49 91.00
C ILE A 65 42.90 -71.39 89.94
N GLY A 66 43.85 -70.44 89.83
CA GLY A 66 43.92 -69.51 88.70
C GLY A 66 42.77 -68.49 88.63
N ILE A 67 42.11 -68.20 89.76
CA ILE A 67 41.00 -67.23 89.80
C ILE A 67 41.56 -65.82 89.51
N LYS A 68 41.34 -65.35 88.27
CA LYS A 68 41.58 -63.96 87.89
C LYS A 68 40.43 -63.09 88.38
N VAL A 69 40.68 -62.37 89.47
CA VAL A 69 39.85 -61.23 89.90
C VAL A 69 40.32 -59.98 89.19
N GLU A 70 39.43 -59.35 88.41
CA GLU A 70 39.67 -58.07 87.75
C GLU A 70 38.76 -56.99 88.38
N SER A 71 39.31 -55.81 88.63
CA SER A 71 38.58 -54.74 89.33
C SER A 71 37.55 -54.09 88.41
N VAL A 72 36.30 -54.04 88.86
CA VAL A 72 35.17 -53.49 88.09
C VAL A 72 35.38 -52.00 87.82
N LYS A 73 35.63 -51.66 86.56
CA LYS A 73 35.72 -50.26 86.10
C LYS A 73 34.40 -49.84 85.44
N ALA A 74 33.89 -48.68 85.82
CA ALA A 74 32.74 -48.07 85.18
C ALA A 74 33.11 -47.61 83.75
N GLN A 75 32.89 -48.49 82.77
CA GLN A 75 33.06 -48.21 81.35
C GLN A 75 31.69 -48.17 80.66
N ARG A 76 31.46 -47.20 79.78
CA ARG A 76 30.28 -47.24 78.90
C ARG A 76 30.42 -48.42 77.95
N LEU A 77 29.68 -49.50 78.19
CA LEU A 77 29.43 -50.49 77.15
C LEU A 77 28.72 -49.80 75.99
N ALA A 78 29.24 -49.98 74.78
CA ALA A 78 28.55 -49.60 73.56
C ALA A 78 27.44 -50.63 73.28
N VAL A 79 26.36 -50.58 74.07
CA VAL A 79 25.15 -51.39 73.86
C VAL A 79 24.35 -50.79 72.70
N GLY A 80 24.91 -50.90 71.50
CA GLY A 80 24.24 -50.58 70.24
C GLY A 80 23.85 -51.86 69.53
N ILE A 81 22.55 -52.07 69.30
CA ILE A 81 22.09 -53.12 68.41
C ILE A 81 22.53 -52.75 66.99
N LYS A 82 23.42 -53.55 66.39
CA LYS A 82 23.78 -53.40 64.97
C LYS A 82 22.62 -53.89 64.10
N THR A 83 21.66 -53.01 63.87
CA THR A 83 20.55 -53.24 62.95
C THR A 83 20.78 -52.47 61.64
N THR A 84 20.23 -52.99 60.54
CA THR A 84 20.05 -52.22 59.31
C THR A 84 18.81 -51.33 59.42
N GLY A 85 18.79 -50.25 58.65
CA GLY A 85 17.64 -49.37 58.49
C GLY A 85 17.50 -48.96 57.03
N GLN A 86 16.26 -48.75 56.58
CA GLN A 86 15.94 -48.34 55.22
C GLN A 86 15.48 -46.88 55.22
N ILE A 87 16.05 -46.06 54.33
CA ILE A 87 15.64 -44.67 54.15
C ILE A 87 14.59 -44.65 53.03
N GLU A 88 13.35 -44.34 53.39
CA GLU A 88 12.27 -44.15 52.42
C GLU A 88 11.91 -42.67 52.27
N THR A 89 11.53 -42.28 51.06
CA THR A 89 11.03 -40.92 50.78
C THR A 89 9.53 -40.90 50.98
N LEU A 90 9.05 -39.95 51.79
CA LEU A 90 7.62 -39.76 52.00
C LEU A 90 6.93 -39.39 50.68
N PRO A 91 5.76 -39.96 50.33
CA PRO A 91 5.11 -39.72 49.05
C PRO A 91 4.83 -38.23 48.75
N ASN A 92 4.58 -37.42 49.78
CA ASN A 92 4.35 -35.98 49.69
C ASN A 92 5.63 -35.13 49.52
N GLN A 93 6.81 -35.75 49.47
CA GLN A 93 8.11 -35.09 49.26
C GLN A 93 8.83 -35.59 47.99
N LYS A 94 8.14 -36.36 47.14
CA LYS A 94 8.65 -36.85 45.86
C LYS A 94 7.90 -36.17 44.71
N VAL A 95 8.64 -35.54 43.81
CA VAL A 95 8.13 -34.93 42.58
C VAL A 95 8.87 -35.53 41.39
N GLU A 96 8.14 -35.94 40.36
CA GLU A 96 8.73 -36.41 39.11
C GLU A 96 8.93 -35.24 38.14
N VAL A 97 10.19 -34.96 37.76
CA VAL A 97 10.51 -33.93 36.76
C VAL A 97 10.57 -34.60 35.39
N ARG A 98 9.60 -34.30 34.52
CA ARG A 98 9.54 -34.78 33.15
C ARG A 98 10.10 -33.76 32.17
N ALA A 99 10.63 -34.23 31.04
CA ALA A 99 11.04 -33.35 29.95
C ALA A 99 9.81 -32.63 29.36
N PRO A 100 9.88 -31.31 29.06
CA PRO A 100 8.76 -30.57 28.49
C PRO A 100 8.55 -30.85 26.99
N VAL A 101 9.57 -31.40 26.31
CA VAL A 101 9.56 -31.77 24.89
C VAL A 101 10.34 -33.07 24.68
N SER A 102 10.02 -33.80 23.61
CA SER A 102 10.77 -34.98 23.19
C SER A 102 12.16 -34.59 22.65
N GLY A 103 13.19 -35.33 23.05
CA GLY A 103 14.57 -35.09 22.64
C GLY A 103 15.58 -36.00 23.33
N THR A 104 16.83 -35.90 22.92
CA THR A 104 17.96 -36.65 23.48
C THR A 104 18.65 -35.82 24.56
N ALA A 105 18.95 -36.40 25.72
CA ALA A 105 19.80 -35.76 26.71
C ALA A 105 21.25 -35.73 26.21
N VAL A 106 21.75 -34.52 25.91
CA VAL A 106 23.14 -34.30 25.45
C VAL A 106 24.09 -34.19 26.63
N GLU A 107 23.62 -33.61 27.73
CA GLU A 107 24.41 -33.41 28.94
C GLU A 107 23.53 -33.57 30.19
N LEU A 108 24.06 -34.26 31.20
CA LEU A 108 23.45 -34.36 32.53
C LEU A 108 24.31 -33.57 33.52
N LEU A 109 23.76 -32.49 34.07
CA LEU A 109 24.49 -31.48 34.83
C LEU A 109 24.57 -31.78 36.33
N VAL A 110 23.86 -32.82 36.81
CA VAL A 110 23.73 -33.19 38.22
C VAL A 110 23.86 -34.70 38.40
N LYS A 111 24.35 -35.13 39.56
CA LYS A 111 24.56 -36.54 39.91
C LYS A 111 23.59 -36.98 41.03
N PRO A 112 23.30 -38.29 41.15
CA PRO A 112 22.49 -38.80 42.26
C PRO A 112 23.10 -38.41 43.62
N GLY A 113 22.30 -37.73 44.45
CA GLY A 113 22.71 -37.22 45.76
C GLY A 113 23.05 -35.72 45.81
N ASP A 114 23.20 -35.06 44.65
CA ASP A 114 23.43 -33.61 44.60
C ASP A 114 22.20 -32.82 45.10
N LYS A 115 22.44 -31.75 45.85
CA LYS A 115 21.39 -30.80 46.23
C LYS A 115 21.18 -29.79 45.10
N VAL A 116 19.95 -29.74 44.58
CA VAL A 116 19.54 -28.79 43.53
C VAL A 116 18.63 -27.70 44.08
N SER A 117 18.76 -26.49 43.54
CA SER A 117 17.90 -25.34 43.87
C SER A 117 16.84 -25.08 42.79
N LYS A 118 15.74 -24.40 43.13
CA LYS A 118 14.70 -24.03 42.15
C LYS A 118 15.31 -23.18 41.03
N GLY A 119 15.11 -23.61 39.79
CA GLY A 119 15.65 -22.93 38.59
C GLY A 119 17.07 -23.37 38.19
N GLN A 120 17.72 -24.25 38.96
CA GLN A 120 19.00 -24.85 38.57
C GLN A 120 18.79 -25.81 37.39
N PRO A 121 19.55 -25.69 36.29
CA PRO A 121 19.47 -26.64 35.18
C PRO A 121 20.03 -28.00 35.60
N VAL A 122 19.27 -29.07 35.30
CA VAL A 122 19.64 -30.45 35.66
C VAL A 122 20.14 -31.27 34.47
N ALA A 123 19.70 -30.95 33.26
CA ALA A 123 20.11 -31.60 32.02
C ALA A 123 19.94 -30.63 30.83
N VAL A 124 20.69 -30.88 29.75
CA VAL A 124 20.54 -30.21 28.45
C VAL A 124 19.97 -31.22 27.46
N LEU A 125 18.85 -30.87 26.83
CA LEU A 125 18.16 -31.70 25.84
C LEU A 125 18.37 -31.11 24.44
N SER A 126 18.58 -31.97 23.44
CA SER A 126 18.52 -31.61 22.03
C SER A 126 17.26 -32.21 21.40
N SER A 127 16.49 -31.37 20.70
CA SER A 127 15.27 -31.77 19.99
C SER A 127 15.40 -31.38 18.52
N ALA A 128 15.33 -32.38 17.63
CA ALA A 128 15.40 -32.17 16.20
C ALA A 128 14.19 -31.36 15.68
N GLU A 129 13.01 -31.55 16.27
CA GLU A 129 11.76 -30.86 15.95
C GLU A 129 11.88 -29.35 16.23
N LEU A 130 12.36 -28.96 17.41
CA LEU A 130 12.62 -27.55 17.73
C LEU A 130 13.73 -26.94 16.85
N GLY A 131 14.71 -27.75 16.45
CA GLY A 131 15.73 -27.35 15.47
C GLY A 131 15.13 -27.02 14.10
N GLN A 132 14.27 -27.91 13.58
CA GLN A 132 13.57 -27.72 12.31
C GLN A 132 12.63 -26.51 12.36
N LEU A 133 11.80 -26.40 13.40
CA LEU A 133 10.89 -25.26 13.59
C LEU A 133 11.64 -23.93 13.66
N ARG A 134 12.83 -23.89 14.27
CA ARG A 134 13.69 -22.70 14.28
C ARG A 134 14.21 -22.35 12.88
N VAL A 135 14.65 -23.34 12.10
CA VAL A 135 15.12 -23.11 10.72
C VAL A 135 13.96 -22.62 9.83
N GLU A 136 12.79 -23.25 9.94
CA GLU A 136 11.57 -22.85 9.21
C GLU A 136 11.12 -21.43 9.60
N SER A 137 11.13 -21.09 10.90
CA SER A 137 10.80 -19.75 11.38
C SER A 137 11.78 -18.68 10.89
N ILE A 138 13.08 -18.99 10.83
CA ILE A 138 14.09 -18.08 10.25
C ILE A 138 13.87 -17.91 8.74
N ALA A 139 13.57 -18.99 8.02
CA ALA A 139 13.29 -18.94 6.58
C ALA A 139 12.04 -18.11 6.27
N LYS A 140 10.90 -18.40 6.94
CA LYS A 140 9.65 -17.63 6.80
C LYS A 140 9.80 -16.16 7.18
N ARG A 141 10.66 -15.85 8.17
CA ARG A 141 10.97 -14.47 8.51
C ARG A 141 11.76 -13.77 7.40
N ALA A 142 12.76 -14.43 6.82
CA ALA A 142 13.53 -13.87 5.71
C ALA A 142 12.68 -13.69 4.44
N GLU A 143 11.74 -14.61 4.20
CA GLU A 143 10.71 -14.53 3.15
C GLU A 143 9.81 -13.30 3.36
N ALA A 144 9.19 -13.16 4.53
CA ALA A 144 8.34 -12.02 4.86
C ALA A 144 9.09 -10.66 4.85
N GLU A 145 10.35 -10.63 5.31
CA GLU A 145 11.21 -9.43 5.21
C GLU A 145 11.52 -9.07 3.74
N GLY A 146 11.65 -10.07 2.85
CA GLY A 146 11.80 -9.90 1.41
C GLY A 146 10.53 -9.41 0.72
N ASP A 147 9.38 -10.03 1.01
CA ASP A 147 8.07 -9.65 0.50
C ASP A 147 7.72 -8.20 0.87
N LEU A 148 8.01 -7.80 2.11
CA LEU A 148 7.83 -6.43 2.58
C LEU A 148 8.74 -5.43 1.83
N GLN A 149 9.99 -5.79 1.58
CA GLN A 149 10.90 -4.94 0.78
C GLN A 149 10.41 -4.81 -0.67
N GLN A 150 9.93 -5.89 -1.28
CA GLN A 150 9.36 -5.87 -2.63
C GLN A 150 8.09 -5.01 -2.68
N ALA A 151 7.14 -5.21 -1.77
CA ALA A 151 5.92 -4.41 -1.70
C ALA A 151 6.21 -2.91 -1.51
N GLN A 152 7.22 -2.56 -0.71
CA GLN A 152 7.65 -1.16 -0.54
C GLN A 152 8.28 -0.57 -1.81
N ALA A 153 9.08 -1.36 -2.54
CA ALA A 153 9.65 -0.94 -3.82
C ALA A 153 8.55 -0.75 -4.88
N ASP A 154 7.60 -1.67 -4.97
CA ASP A 154 6.44 -1.60 -5.88
C ASP A 154 5.53 -0.41 -5.55
N PHE A 155 5.28 -0.13 -4.25
CA PHE A 155 4.54 1.05 -3.82
C PHE A 155 5.25 2.36 -4.21
N LYS A 156 6.57 2.44 -3.99
CA LYS A 156 7.36 3.61 -4.40
C LYS A 156 7.34 3.80 -5.92
N LEU A 157 7.49 2.72 -6.70
CA LEU A 157 7.42 2.78 -8.16
C LEU A 157 6.03 3.22 -8.65
N ALA A 158 4.96 2.70 -8.04
CA ALA A 158 3.59 3.11 -8.34
C ALA A 158 3.35 4.59 -8.01
N GLN A 159 3.95 5.11 -6.93
CA GLN A 159 3.90 6.53 -6.58
C GLN A 159 4.62 7.40 -7.61
N GLU A 160 5.87 7.06 -7.96
CA GLU A 160 6.64 7.78 -8.98
C GLU A 160 5.94 7.76 -10.36
N ASN A 161 5.29 6.65 -10.71
CA ASN A 161 4.50 6.54 -11.94
C ASN A 161 3.23 7.40 -11.89
N TYR A 162 2.51 7.44 -10.76
CA TYR A 162 1.35 8.31 -10.57
C TYR A 162 1.72 9.79 -10.65
N ASP A 163 2.79 10.22 -9.96
CA ASP A 163 3.27 11.61 -9.99
C ASP A 163 3.74 12.01 -11.40
N ARG A 164 4.41 11.10 -12.14
CA ARG A 164 4.77 11.31 -13.55
C ARG A 164 3.54 11.44 -14.44
N GLN A 165 2.51 10.61 -14.24
CA GLN A 165 1.28 10.64 -15.03
C GLN A 165 0.48 11.93 -14.80
N LEU A 166 0.49 12.48 -13.58
CA LEU A 166 -0.08 13.80 -13.28
C LEU A 166 0.64 14.91 -14.07
N GLN A 167 1.97 14.88 -14.14
CA GLN A 167 2.76 15.86 -14.91
C GLN A 167 2.50 15.75 -16.41
N ILE A 168 2.46 14.53 -16.97
CA ILE A 168 2.15 14.29 -18.38
C ILE A 168 0.76 14.82 -18.72
N SER A 169 -0.28 14.41 -17.96
CA SER A 169 -1.65 14.86 -18.20
C SER A 169 -1.80 16.39 -18.08
N ALA A 170 -1.12 17.03 -17.11
CA ALA A 170 -1.12 18.48 -16.99
C ALA A 170 -0.46 19.18 -18.20
N ALA A 171 0.66 18.64 -18.71
CA ALA A 171 1.35 19.15 -19.88
C ALA A 171 0.52 18.99 -21.16
N GLU A 172 -0.11 17.83 -21.37
CA GLU A 172 -1.01 17.56 -22.49
C GLU A 172 -2.23 18.48 -22.49
N ILE A 173 -2.85 18.70 -21.33
CA ILE A 173 -3.97 19.65 -21.18
C ILE A 173 -3.51 21.07 -21.51
N ALA A 174 -2.35 21.52 -21.01
CA ALA A 174 -1.82 22.84 -21.30
C ALA A 174 -1.46 23.04 -22.79
N GLN A 175 -0.90 22.01 -23.43
CA GLN A 175 -0.64 22.01 -24.87
C GLN A 175 -1.95 22.08 -25.67
N ALA A 176 -2.94 21.24 -25.35
CA ALA A 176 -4.23 21.23 -26.05
C ALA A 176 -5.01 22.54 -25.84
N GLN A 177 -4.94 23.16 -24.66
CA GLN A 177 -5.47 24.50 -24.40
C GLN A 177 -4.78 25.56 -25.26
N THR A 178 -3.44 25.52 -25.35
CA THR A 178 -2.66 26.46 -26.16
C THR A 178 -3.00 26.32 -27.64
N GLN A 179 -3.14 25.10 -28.14
CA GLN A 179 -3.53 24.81 -29.52
C GLN A 179 -4.98 25.25 -29.82
N LEU A 180 -5.92 24.97 -28.91
CA LEU A 180 -7.29 25.48 -29.03
C LEU A 180 -7.34 27.01 -29.04
N ALA A 181 -6.57 27.68 -28.19
CA ALA A 181 -6.50 29.14 -28.15
C ALA A 181 -5.90 29.72 -29.45
N ALA A 182 -4.82 29.12 -29.98
CA ALA A 182 -4.20 29.54 -31.23
C ALA A 182 -5.15 29.39 -32.43
N VAL A 183 -5.80 28.23 -32.56
CA VAL A 183 -6.76 27.96 -33.65
C VAL A 183 -8.03 28.81 -33.52
N THR A 184 -8.51 29.06 -32.30
CA THR A 184 -9.66 29.97 -32.06
C THR A 184 -9.32 31.41 -32.45
N LYS A 185 -8.09 31.87 -32.17
CA LYS A 185 -7.62 33.21 -32.59
C LYS A 185 -7.51 33.31 -34.11
N GLN A 186 -7.01 32.27 -34.79
CA GLN A 186 -6.99 32.23 -36.26
C GLN A 186 -8.41 32.26 -36.84
N TYR A 187 -9.33 31.47 -36.29
CA TYR A 187 -10.73 31.48 -36.69
C TYR A 187 -11.39 32.86 -36.54
N GLN A 188 -11.13 33.57 -35.43
CA GLN A 188 -11.62 34.95 -35.24
C GLN A 188 -11.04 35.92 -36.27
N GLN A 189 -9.74 35.82 -36.57
CA GLN A 189 -9.09 36.64 -37.60
C GLN A 189 -9.63 36.34 -39.00
N GLU A 190 -9.83 35.08 -39.35
CA GLU A 190 -10.44 34.68 -40.62
C GLU A 190 -11.91 35.11 -40.71
N GLN A 191 -12.67 35.03 -39.62
CA GLN A 191 -14.05 35.54 -39.55
C GLN A 191 -14.11 37.06 -39.75
N GLU A 192 -13.22 37.82 -39.11
CA GLU A 192 -13.08 39.25 -39.37
C GLU A 192 -12.66 39.55 -40.80
N LEU A 193 -11.69 38.81 -41.34
CA LEU A 193 -11.24 38.97 -42.72
C LEU A 193 -12.34 38.65 -43.71
N VAL A 194 -13.16 37.61 -43.48
CA VAL A 194 -14.35 37.29 -44.27
C VAL A 194 -15.37 38.43 -44.23
N ASN A 195 -15.70 38.92 -43.03
CA ASN A 195 -16.64 40.04 -42.87
C ASN A 195 -16.13 41.36 -43.48
N LYS A 196 -14.80 41.54 -43.52
CA LYS A 196 -14.12 42.70 -44.12
C LYS A 196 -13.72 42.47 -45.59
N ARG A 197 -13.92 41.26 -46.16
CA ARG A 197 -13.20 40.87 -47.39
C ARG A 197 -13.76 41.59 -48.60
N SER A 198 -12.87 42.40 -49.15
CA SER A 198 -12.87 43.08 -50.44
C SER A 198 -13.44 42.31 -51.64
N VAL A 199 -13.67 41.00 -51.61
CA VAL A 199 -14.18 40.25 -52.77
C VAL A 199 -15.63 40.63 -53.09
N VAL A 200 -16.51 40.63 -52.09
CA VAL A 200 -17.91 41.06 -52.27
C VAL A 200 -17.98 42.57 -52.55
N GLN A 201 -17.07 43.35 -51.95
CA GLN A 201 -16.98 44.79 -52.18
C GLN A 201 -16.49 45.13 -53.59
N ALA A 202 -15.45 44.46 -54.09
CA ALA A 202 -14.94 44.63 -55.46
C ALA A 202 -15.93 44.12 -56.51
N ALA A 203 -16.69 43.06 -56.22
CA ALA A 203 -17.79 42.62 -57.07
C ALA A 203 -18.92 43.68 -57.13
N LYS A 204 -19.24 44.33 -56.00
CA LYS A 204 -20.19 45.45 -55.92
C LYS A 204 -19.68 46.69 -56.67
N GLU A 205 -18.40 47.03 -56.57
CA GLU A 205 -17.76 48.12 -57.32
C GLU A 205 -17.70 47.82 -58.83
N ASN A 206 -17.42 46.58 -59.23
CA ASN A 206 -17.48 46.15 -60.64
C ASN A 206 -18.91 46.27 -61.17
N TYR A 207 -19.90 45.76 -60.46
CA TYR A 207 -21.31 45.89 -60.82
C TYR A 207 -21.75 47.35 -60.95
N GLN A 208 -21.39 48.22 -60.01
CA GLN A 208 -21.66 49.67 -60.09
C GLN A 208 -21.07 50.28 -61.37
N ARG A 209 -19.80 49.98 -61.67
CA ARG A 209 -19.14 50.42 -62.91
C ARG A 209 -19.87 49.91 -64.17
N GLN A 210 -20.29 48.64 -64.20
CA GLN A 210 -21.06 48.09 -65.32
C GLN A 210 -22.45 48.72 -65.44
N VAL A 211 -23.08 49.10 -64.33
CA VAL A 211 -24.34 49.86 -64.32
C VAL A 211 -24.16 51.21 -64.98
N GLU A 212 -23.10 51.96 -64.63
CA GLU A 212 -22.77 53.27 -65.22
C GLU A 212 -22.43 53.17 -66.71
N ILE A 213 -21.61 52.20 -67.11
CA ILE A 213 -21.26 51.95 -68.52
C ILE A 213 -22.53 51.65 -69.32
N ALA A 214 -23.36 50.71 -68.86
CA ALA A 214 -24.60 50.34 -69.54
C ALA A 214 -25.60 51.51 -69.61
N GLN A 215 -25.66 52.39 -68.59
CA GLN A 215 -26.47 53.62 -68.64
C GLN A 215 -25.95 54.59 -69.70
N ALA A 216 -24.63 54.78 -69.79
CA ALA A 216 -24.01 55.63 -70.81
C ALA A 216 -24.22 55.07 -72.24
N GLU A 217 -24.15 53.75 -72.41
CA GLU A 217 -24.46 53.08 -73.68
C GLU A 217 -25.93 53.24 -74.08
N ILE A 218 -26.86 53.05 -73.15
CA ILE A 218 -28.30 53.28 -73.39
C ILE A 218 -28.55 54.73 -73.78
N ALA A 219 -27.99 55.71 -73.05
CA ALA A 219 -28.17 57.12 -73.35
C ALA A 219 -27.62 57.52 -74.73
N ARG A 220 -26.47 56.97 -75.14
CA ARG A 220 -25.90 57.16 -76.49
C ARG A 220 -26.82 56.55 -77.56
N ALA A 221 -27.23 55.29 -77.38
CA ALA A 221 -28.11 54.61 -78.32
C ALA A 221 -29.48 55.30 -78.44
N GLU A 222 -30.04 55.84 -77.35
CA GLU A 222 -31.29 56.61 -77.38
C GLU A 222 -31.13 57.97 -78.07
N THR A 223 -29.96 58.59 -77.96
CA THR A 223 -29.62 59.80 -78.72
C THR A 223 -29.53 59.49 -80.21
N GLU A 224 -28.81 58.43 -80.59
CA GLU A 224 -28.69 57.95 -81.97
C GLU A 224 -30.07 57.57 -82.57
N LEU A 225 -30.91 56.87 -81.80
CA LEU A 225 -32.29 56.55 -82.19
C LEU A 225 -33.13 57.82 -82.42
N THR A 226 -32.94 58.85 -81.60
CA THR A 226 -33.66 60.13 -81.75
C THR A 226 -33.22 60.83 -83.04
N VAL A 227 -31.92 60.93 -83.30
CA VAL A 227 -31.38 61.51 -84.55
C VAL A 227 -31.83 60.72 -85.78
N ALA A 228 -31.74 59.39 -85.75
CA ALA A 228 -32.18 58.53 -86.85
C ALA A 228 -33.70 58.63 -87.10
N LYS A 229 -34.51 58.80 -86.04
CA LYS A 229 -35.95 59.03 -86.16
C LYS A 229 -36.25 60.38 -86.81
N GLU A 230 -35.62 61.45 -86.36
CA GLU A 230 -35.79 62.80 -86.94
C GLU A 230 -35.33 62.88 -88.38
N GLN A 231 -34.28 62.13 -88.75
CA GLN A 231 -33.86 62.01 -90.15
C GLN A 231 -34.88 61.22 -90.98
N PHE A 232 -35.35 60.06 -90.50
CA PHE A 232 -36.36 59.27 -91.21
C PHE A 232 -37.69 60.02 -91.41
N GLU A 233 -38.21 60.71 -90.39
CA GLU A 233 -39.45 61.48 -90.54
C GLU A 233 -39.28 62.67 -91.51
N ARG A 234 -38.14 63.38 -91.47
CA ARG A 234 -37.83 64.42 -92.48
C ARG A 234 -37.71 63.86 -93.89
N ASP A 235 -36.99 62.75 -94.07
CA ASP A 235 -36.83 62.10 -95.38
C ASP A 235 -38.17 61.58 -95.92
N LYS A 236 -39.06 61.11 -95.05
CA LYS A 236 -40.43 60.69 -95.38
C LYS A 236 -41.31 61.86 -95.84
N GLU A 237 -41.21 63.03 -95.22
CA GLU A 237 -41.88 64.25 -95.68
C GLU A 237 -41.31 64.75 -97.03
N LEU A 238 -39.98 64.74 -97.18
CA LEU A 238 -39.31 65.12 -98.42
C LEU A 238 -39.60 64.15 -99.58
N ALA A 239 -39.72 62.85 -99.29
CA ALA A 239 -40.10 61.84 -100.28
C ALA A 239 -41.58 61.98 -100.69
N ALA A 240 -42.47 62.32 -99.74
CA ALA A 240 -43.88 62.55 -100.02
C ALA A 240 -44.12 63.82 -100.89
N SER A 241 -43.27 64.84 -100.74
CA SER A 241 -43.28 66.03 -101.61
C SER A 241 -42.47 65.88 -102.91
N GLY A 242 -41.85 64.72 -103.15
CA GLY A 242 -41.07 64.42 -104.35
C GLY A 242 -39.67 65.06 -104.40
N ALA A 243 -39.19 65.63 -103.29
CA ALA A 243 -37.90 66.33 -103.21
C ALA A 243 -36.69 65.38 -103.08
N ILE A 244 -36.88 64.13 -102.61
CA ILE A 244 -35.83 63.09 -102.56
C ILE A 244 -36.29 61.76 -103.18
N ALA A 245 -35.33 60.92 -103.56
CA ALA A 245 -35.61 59.60 -104.12
C ALA A 245 -36.09 58.61 -103.03
N ARG A 246 -37.08 57.76 -103.37
CA ARG A 246 -37.61 56.72 -102.46
C ARG A 246 -36.54 55.78 -101.89
N ARG A 247 -35.44 55.55 -102.61
CA ARG A 247 -34.29 54.77 -102.11
C ARG A 247 -33.69 55.40 -100.86
N THR A 248 -33.48 56.71 -100.84
CA THR A 248 -32.90 57.45 -99.71
C THR A 248 -33.78 57.38 -98.47
N MET A 249 -35.11 57.46 -98.64
CA MET A 249 -36.07 57.26 -97.54
C MET A 249 -36.05 55.82 -96.98
N LEU A 250 -35.80 54.80 -97.82
CA LEU A 250 -35.63 53.42 -97.36
C LEU A 250 -34.30 53.20 -96.62
N GLU A 251 -33.24 53.92 -97.03
CA GLU A 251 -31.95 53.92 -96.34
C GLU A 251 -32.07 54.53 -94.93
N SER A 252 -32.71 55.68 -94.76
CA SER A 252 -32.96 56.23 -93.42
C SER A 252 -33.98 55.42 -92.59
N GLN A 253 -34.96 54.76 -93.23
CA GLN A 253 -35.81 53.78 -92.54
C GLN A 253 -35.00 52.60 -91.98
N ALA A 254 -34.02 52.10 -92.74
CA ALA A 254 -33.13 51.03 -92.28
C ALA A 254 -32.26 51.48 -91.11
N HIS A 255 -31.67 52.68 -91.18
CA HIS A 255 -30.90 53.25 -90.06
C HIS A 255 -31.75 53.50 -88.80
N PHE A 256 -33.00 53.94 -88.93
CA PHE A 256 -33.92 54.04 -87.79
C PHE A 256 -34.24 52.67 -87.16
N ALA A 257 -34.42 51.64 -87.99
CA ALA A 257 -34.63 50.27 -87.51
C ALA A 257 -33.38 49.69 -86.82
N GLU A 258 -32.19 49.97 -87.36
CA GLU A 258 -30.89 49.61 -86.80
C GLU A 258 -30.66 50.28 -85.44
N ALA A 259 -30.81 51.61 -85.34
CA ALA A 259 -30.69 52.34 -84.09
C ALA A 259 -31.68 51.84 -83.02
N LYS A 260 -32.90 51.45 -83.42
CA LYS A 260 -33.89 50.83 -82.53
C LYS A 260 -33.44 49.46 -82.02
N ALA A 261 -32.78 48.67 -82.86
CA ALA A 261 -32.18 47.40 -82.45
C ALA A 261 -30.98 47.61 -81.51
N THR A 262 -30.15 48.64 -81.75
CA THR A 262 -29.05 49.04 -80.86
C THR A 262 -29.56 49.44 -79.48
N VAL A 263 -30.63 50.23 -79.38
CA VAL A 263 -31.29 50.55 -78.09
C VAL A 263 -31.82 49.30 -77.41
N ALA A 264 -32.45 48.38 -78.13
CA ALA A 264 -32.93 47.12 -77.55
C ALA A 264 -31.78 46.25 -77.00
N LYS A 265 -30.65 46.21 -77.72
CA LYS A 265 -29.41 45.52 -77.27
C LYS A 265 -28.79 46.20 -76.05
N ALA A 266 -28.66 47.53 -76.04
CA ALA A 266 -28.13 48.26 -74.88
C ALA A 266 -29.01 48.05 -73.63
N LYS A 267 -30.35 48.05 -73.80
CA LYS A 267 -31.31 47.82 -72.72
C LYS A 267 -31.33 46.39 -72.16
N SER A 268 -30.75 45.40 -72.85
CA SER A 268 -30.62 44.05 -72.29
C SER A 268 -29.48 43.91 -71.28
N ARG A 269 -28.53 44.86 -71.25
CA ARG A 269 -27.49 45.04 -70.20
C ARG A 269 -26.77 43.73 -69.78
N PRO A 270 -26.26 42.90 -70.71
CA PRO A 270 -25.76 41.56 -70.39
C PRO A 270 -24.60 41.55 -69.38
N GLU A 271 -23.67 42.50 -69.47
CA GLU A 271 -22.55 42.60 -68.52
C GLU A 271 -22.98 42.97 -67.10
N VAL A 272 -24.13 43.66 -66.93
CA VAL A 272 -24.71 43.97 -65.62
C VAL A 272 -25.29 42.71 -64.98
N ILE A 273 -26.00 41.88 -65.76
CA ILE A 273 -26.56 40.60 -65.31
C ILE A 273 -25.43 39.63 -64.92
N LYS A 274 -24.35 39.61 -65.70
CA LYS A 274 -23.14 38.85 -65.40
C LYS A 274 -22.49 39.32 -64.09
N ALA A 275 -22.25 40.62 -63.92
CA ALA A 275 -21.69 41.17 -62.69
C ALA A 275 -22.60 40.94 -61.45
N GLU A 276 -23.93 40.95 -61.61
CA GLU A 276 -24.87 40.58 -60.54
C GLU A 276 -24.73 39.10 -60.14
N THR A 277 -24.46 38.22 -61.11
CA THR A 277 -24.19 36.80 -60.87
C THR A 277 -22.85 36.59 -60.17
N GLU A 278 -21.82 37.35 -60.55
CA GLU A 278 -20.51 37.37 -59.89
C GLU A 278 -20.61 37.82 -58.41
N ILE A 279 -21.47 38.79 -58.06
CA ILE A 279 -21.76 39.16 -56.66
C ILE A 279 -22.36 37.96 -55.91
N LYS A 280 -23.38 37.30 -56.47
CA LYS A 280 -24.05 36.17 -55.80
C LYS A 280 -23.10 34.98 -55.58
N GLN A 281 -22.18 34.72 -56.51
CA GLN A 281 -21.13 33.72 -56.33
C GLN A 281 -20.11 34.14 -55.26
N ALA A 282 -19.67 35.41 -55.27
CA ALA A 282 -18.74 35.95 -54.28
C ALA A 282 -19.30 35.92 -52.84
N GLU A 283 -20.61 36.08 -52.68
CA GLU A 283 -21.29 35.98 -51.38
C GLU A 283 -21.42 34.52 -50.87
N VAL A 284 -21.38 33.52 -51.75
CA VAL A 284 -21.66 32.11 -51.42
C VAL A 284 -20.41 31.22 -51.31
N ASP A 285 -19.47 31.31 -52.26
CA ASP A 285 -18.55 30.19 -52.51
C ASP A 285 -17.23 30.20 -51.73
N LEU A 286 -16.50 31.33 -51.68
CA LEU A 286 -15.17 31.37 -51.05
C LEU A 286 -15.17 31.68 -49.54
N PRO A 287 -15.81 32.76 -49.05
CA PRO A 287 -15.67 33.16 -47.64
C PRO A 287 -16.22 32.10 -46.68
N MET A 288 -17.34 31.48 -47.06
CA MET A 288 -18.04 30.48 -46.26
C MET A 288 -17.36 29.10 -46.27
N ARG A 289 -16.44 28.83 -47.20
CA ARG A 289 -15.67 27.58 -47.22
C ARG A 289 -14.49 27.64 -46.27
N GLU A 290 -13.62 28.65 -46.41
CA GLU A 290 -12.47 28.86 -45.53
C GLU A 290 -12.92 28.95 -44.06
N LEU A 291 -14.03 29.65 -43.80
CA LEU A 291 -14.61 29.77 -42.46
C LEU A 291 -15.07 28.42 -41.89
N ARG A 292 -15.69 27.54 -42.70
CA ARG A 292 -16.11 26.19 -42.27
C ARG A 292 -14.92 25.27 -42.01
N GLU A 293 -13.90 25.31 -42.87
CA GLU A 293 -12.66 24.56 -42.66
C GLU A 293 -12.00 24.98 -41.33
N SER A 294 -12.00 26.27 -41.03
CA SER A 294 -11.50 26.81 -39.76
C SER A 294 -12.35 26.45 -38.54
N GLN A 295 -13.68 26.48 -38.65
CA GLN A 295 -14.58 25.93 -37.61
C GLN A 295 -14.30 24.45 -37.34
N GLY A 296 -14.00 23.67 -38.38
CA GLY A 296 -13.55 22.29 -38.27
C GLY A 296 -12.30 22.15 -37.41
N ARG A 297 -11.26 22.97 -37.67
CA ARG A 297 -10.03 23.00 -36.87
C ARG A 297 -10.29 23.35 -35.40
N VAL A 298 -11.19 24.30 -35.11
CA VAL A 298 -11.59 24.65 -33.73
C VAL A 298 -12.30 23.47 -33.05
N ALA A 299 -13.21 22.80 -33.75
CA ALA A 299 -13.91 21.62 -33.23
C ALA A 299 -12.96 20.45 -32.96
N GLU A 300 -11.98 20.22 -33.84
CA GLU A 300 -10.95 19.20 -33.65
C GLU A 300 -10.06 19.51 -32.43
N ALA A 301 -9.54 20.74 -32.31
CA ALA A 301 -8.73 21.15 -31.16
C ALA A 301 -9.51 21.03 -29.83
N LYS A 302 -10.82 21.31 -29.84
CA LYS A 302 -11.70 21.12 -28.67
C LYS A 302 -11.90 19.64 -28.34
N ALA A 303 -12.00 18.77 -29.35
CA ALA A 303 -12.05 17.32 -29.16
C ALA A 303 -10.73 16.77 -28.61
N GLN A 304 -9.58 17.28 -29.09
CA GLN A 304 -8.25 16.95 -28.55
C GLN A 304 -8.12 17.37 -27.07
N LEU A 305 -8.54 18.59 -26.71
CA LEU A 305 -8.59 19.01 -25.30
C LEU A 305 -9.48 18.12 -24.44
N THR A 306 -10.64 17.71 -24.95
CA THR A 306 -11.57 16.81 -24.24
C THR A 306 -10.94 15.43 -24.00
N ARG A 307 -10.13 14.93 -24.94
CA ARG A 307 -9.35 13.68 -24.79
C ARG A 307 -8.24 13.84 -23.76
N ALA A 308 -7.45 14.92 -23.80
CA ALA A 308 -6.39 15.20 -22.82
C ALA A 308 -6.94 15.41 -21.39
N GLN A 309 -8.15 15.97 -21.26
CA GLN A 309 -8.86 16.09 -19.98
C GLN A 309 -9.43 14.76 -19.47
N SER A 310 -9.48 13.70 -20.28
CA SER A 310 -9.95 12.40 -19.83
C SER A 310 -8.89 11.74 -18.95
N ARG A 311 -9.12 11.75 -17.63
CA ARG A 311 -8.17 11.28 -16.60
C ARG A 311 -7.97 9.75 -16.56
N ARG A 312 -8.16 9.03 -17.67
CA ARG A 312 -8.17 7.57 -17.71
C ARG A 312 -6.88 6.96 -17.16
N GLU A 313 -5.74 7.43 -17.66
CA GLU A 313 -4.41 6.91 -17.27
C GLU A 313 -4.04 7.33 -15.83
N VAL A 314 -4.42 8.55 -15.41
CA VAL A 314 -4.24 9.02 -14.01
C VAL A 314 -5.04 8.15 -13.04
N LEU A 315 -6.30 7.82 -13.37
CA LEU A 315 -7.14 6.92 -12.56
C LEU A 315 -6.60 5.49 -12.52
N GLU A 316 -6.00 5.01 -13.61
CA GLU A 316 -5.37 3.69 -13.64
C GLU A 316 -4.13 3.65 -12.72
N ALA A 317 -3.27 4.67 -12.81
CA ALA A 317 -2.11 4.83 -11.92
C ALA A 317 -2.52 5.01 -10.44
N GLU A 318 -3.59 5.76 -10.15
CA GLU A 318 -4.14 5.90 -8.79
C GLU A 318 -4.60 4.53 -8.23
N ASN A 319 -5.28 3.72 -9.06
CA ASN A 319 -5.70 2.38 -8.67
C ASN A 319 -4.51 1.43 -8.46
N GLN A 320 -3.44 1.54 -9.26
CA GLN A 320 -2.20 0.79 -9.05
C GLN A 320 -1.51 1.19 -7.74
N LEU A 321 -1.37 2.50 -7.48
CA LEU A 321 -0.83 3.04 -6.23
C LEU A 321 -1.61 2.53 -5.01
N LYS A 322 -2.95 2.54 -5.08
CA LYS A 322 -3.82 2.02 -4.02
C LYS A 322 -3.61 0.52 -3.78
N ARG A 323 -3.50 -0.29 -4.84
CA ARG A 323 -3.21 -1.73 -4.73
C ARG A 323 -1.84 -1.99 -4.10
N ALA A 324 -0.81 -1.27 -4.55
CA ALA A 324 0.54 -1.40 -3.99
C ALA A 324 0.58 -0.98 -2.51
N LYS A 325 -0.18 0.05 -2.12
CA LYS A 325 -0.34 0.43 -0.71
C LYS A 325 -0.96 -0.71 0.12
N THR A 326 -2.03 -1.32 -0.37
CA THR A 326 -2.66 -2.47 0.31
C THR A 326 -1.73 -3.69 0.35
N ALA A 327 -0.87 -3.90 -0.65
CA ALA A 327 0.15 -4.95 -0.60
C ALA A 327 1.19 -4.70 0.51
N VAL A 328 1.63 -3.44 0.72
CA VAL A 328 2.48 -3.08 1.86
C VAL A 328 1.76 -3.30 3.19
N GLU A 329 0.49 -2.91 3.31
CA GLU A 329 -0.31 -3.11 4.52
C GLU A 329 -0.48 -4.61 4.87
N VAL A 330 -0.63 -5.48 3.86
CA VAL A 330 -0.68 -6.95 4.03
C VAL A 330 0.69 -7.56 4.35
N ALA A 331 1.78 -7.06 3.76
CA ALA A 331 3.14 -7.51 4.08
C ALA A 331 3.63 -7.05 5.48
N GLN A 332 2.88 -6.16 6.16
CA GLN A 332 3.15 -5.68 7.52
C GLN A 332 2.36 -6.42 8.61
N SER A 333 1.36 -7.24 8.25
CA SER A 333 0.43 -7.90 9.19
C SER A 333 0.82 -9.35 9.52
#